data_AF-A0A942LXM0-F1
#
_entry.id   AF-A0A942LXM0-F1
#
_cell.length_a   1.000
_cell.length_b   1.000
_cell.length_c   1.000
_cell.angle_alpha   90.00
_cell.angle_beta   90.00
_cell.angle_gamma   90.00
#
_symmetry.space_group_name_H-M   'P 1'
#
loop_
_entity.id
_entity.type
_entity.pdbx_description
1 polymer ?
#
loop_
_entity_poly.entity_id
_entity_poly.type
_entity_poly.pdbx_seq_one_letter_code
_entity_poly.pdbx_strand_id
1 'polypeptide(L)'
;MNLFRKIKQLFSWQQPPTRSAGMAMQAANPKMAQKILGMLEKTQEEELTCDEVFALLDQFAEMTARGENVSELMPLVELHLEICGDCREEYESLMNVIQHPA
;
A
#
# COMPACT_ATOMS: atom_id res chain seq x y z
N MET A 1 -47.20 50.34 13.29
CA MET A 1 -46.62 49.18 12.57
C MET A 1 -45.28 49.64 11.99
N ASN A 2 -44.11 49.17 12.45
CA ASN A 2 -43.63 47.80 12.27
C ASN A 2 -42.80 47.34 13.48
N LEU A 3 -43.51 46.77 14.47
CA LEU A 3 -42.95 46.05 15.63
C LEU A 3 -42.19 44.77 15.21
N PHE A 4 -42.24 44.39 13.93
CA PHE A 4 -41.68 43.15 13.39
C PHE A 4 -40.19 43.18 13.00
N ARG A 5 -39.47 44.31 13.11
CA ARG A 5 -38.03 44.36 12.75
C ARG A 5 -37.06 44.00 13.89
N LYS A 6 -37.50 43.95 15.15
CA LYS A 6 -36.61 43.67 16.29
C LYS A 6 -36.53 42.20 16.73
N ILE A 7 -37.38 41.31 16.21
CA ILE A 7 -37.40 39.88 16.59
C ILE A 7 -36.39 39.05 15.77
N LYS A 8 -35.91 39.55 14.63
CA LYS A 8 -34.94 38.83 13.78
C LYS A 8 -33.51 38.76 14.32
N GLN A 9 -33.21 39.42 15.46
CA GLN A 9 -31.89 39.34 16.10
C GLN A 9 -31.78 38.29 17.21
N LEU A 10 -32.89 37.66 17.61
CA LEU A 10 -32.87 36.54 18.57
C LEU A 10 -32.71 35.18 17.89
N PHE A 11 -32.81 35.13 16.56
CA PHE A 11 -32.67 33.92 15.74
C PHE A 11 -31.39 33.95 14.89
N SER A 12 -30.29 34.47 15.45
CA SER A 12 -28.97 34.48 14.81
C SER A 12 -27.97 33.56 15.54
N TRP A 13 -28.46 32.41 16.01
CA TRP A 13 -27.66 31.31 16.56
C TRP A 13 -27.60 30.08 15.62
N GLN A 14 -27.94 30.24 14.34
CA GLN A 14 -27.93 29.15 13.33
C GLN A 14 -27.02 29.41 12.13
N GLN A 15 -26.09 30.36 12.19
CA GLN A 15 -25.10 30.55 11.14
C GLN A 15 -23.75 30.01 11.64
N PRO A 16 -23.23 28.89 11.11
CA PRO A 16 -21.85 28.52 11.40
C PRO A 16 -20.92 29.63 10.89
N PRO A 17 -19.82 29.92 11.59
CA PRO A 17 -18.92 31.01 11.22
C PRO A 17 -18.40 30.77 9.80
N THR A 18 -18.42 31.83 9.00
CA THR A 18 -17.86 31.86 7.66
C THR A 18 -16.41 31.39 7.72
N ARG A 19 -16.16 30.16 7.27
CA ARG A 19 -14.80 29.66 7.07
C ARG A 19 -14.14 30.56 6.04
N SER A 20 -13.07 31.25 6.46
CA SER A 20 -12.05 31.75 5.54
C SER A 20 -11.76 30.68 4.51
N ALA A 21 -11.63 31.08 3.23
CA ALA A 21 -11.22 30.20 2.14
C ALA A 21 -9.87 29.53 2.47
N GLY A 22 -9.94 28.41 3.17
CA GLY A 22 -8.82 27.61 3.63
C GLY A 22 -9.10 26.18 3.18
N MET A 23 -8.34 25.76 2.16
CA MET A 23 -8.23 24.43 1.58
C MET A 23 -9.42 23.49 1.81
N ALA A 24 -10.28 23.36 0.80
CA ALA A 24 -11.23 22.27 0.74
C ALA A 24 -10.46 20.94 0.82
N MET A 25 -10.59 20.24 1.96
CA MET A 25 -10.09 18.89 2.11
C MET A 25 -10.90 18.01 1.17
N GLN A 26 -10.33 17.67 0.02
CA GLN A 26 -10.94 16.73 -0.91
C GLN A 26 -11.12 15.40 -0.19
N ALA A 27 -12.34 14.87 -0.24
CA ALA A 27 -12.63 13.53 0.27
C ALA A 27 -11.71 12.53 -0.45
N ALA A 28 -10.95 11.74 0.32
CA ALA A 28 -10.05 10.75 -0.23
C ALA A 28 -10.83 9.78 -1.13
N ASN A 29 -10.30 9.53 -2.32
CA ASN A 29 -10.85 8.51 -3.22
C ASN A 29 -10.79 7.15 -2.49
N PRO A 30 -11.91 6.45 -2.27
CA PRO A 30 -11.92 5.19 -1.52
C PRO A 30 -11.01 4.12 -2.12
N LYS A 31 -10.83 4.08 -3.45
CA LYS A 31 -9.87 3.17 -4.11
C LYS A 31 -8.42 3.53 -3.77
N MET A 32 -8.11 4.82 -3.70
CA MET A 32 -6.78 5.28 -3.30
C MET A 32 -6.51 4.95 -1.83
N ALA A 33 -7.51 5.17 -0.96
CA ALA A 33 -7.40 4.83 0.45
C ALA A 33 -7.16 3.33 0.66
N GLN A 34 -7.90 2.47 -0.06
CA GLN A 34 -7.67 1.02 -0.03
C GLN A 34 -6.26 0.64 -0.49
N LYS A 35 -5.77 1.26 -1.58
CA LYS A 35 -4.41 1.01 -2.07
C LYS A 35 -3.36 1.39 -1.02
N ILE A 36 -3.49 2.58 -0.42
CA ILE A 36 -2.56 3.05 0.62
C ILE A 36 -2.61 2.11 1.84
N LEU A 37 -3.80 1.73 2.30
CA LEU A 37 -3.94 0.80 3.42
C LEU A 37 -3.28 -0.56 3.12
N GLY A 38 -3.49 -1.11 1.92
CA GLY A 38 -2.84 -2.36 1.52
C GLY A 38 -1.32 -2.25 1.39
N MET A 39 -0.78 -1.07 1.06
CA MET A 39 0.67 -0.85 1.07
C MET A 39 1.21 -0.76 2.50
N LEU A 40 0.47 -0.13 3.42
CA LEU A 40 0.87 -0.05 4.83
C LEU A 40 0.82 -1.42 5.53
N GLU A 41 -0.18 -2.24 5.23
CA GLU A 41 -0.32 -3.60 5.78
C GLU A 41 0.87 -4.50 5.41
N LYS A 42 1.53 -4.23 4.29
CA LYS A 42 2.70 -4.97 3.82
C LYS A 42 4.03 -4.46 4.39
N THR A 43 4.02 -3.39 5.19
CA THR A 43 5.22 -2.92 5.89
C THR A 43 5.49 -3.77 7.12
N GLN A 44 6.76 -3.98 7.43
CA GLN A 44 7.17 -4.81 8.55
C GLN A 44 8.46 -4.30 9.19
N GLU A 45 8.78 -4.78 10.41
CA GLU A 45 9.96 -4.31 11.16
C GLU A 45 11.27 -4.68 10.46
N GLU A 46 11.30 -5.84 9.80
CA GLU A 46 12.47 -6.33 9.05
C GLU A 46 12.09 -6.48 7.58
N GLU A 47 12.74 -5.73 6.69
CA GLU A 47 12.51 -5.78 5.25
C GLU A 47 13.83 -6.05 4.53
N LEU A 48 13.79 -6.85 3.46
CA LEU A 48 14.94 -7.02 2.58
C LEU A 48 14.91 -5.96 1.48
N THR A 49 16.07 -5.40 1.20
CA THR A 49 16.32 -4.59 0.00
C THR A 49 16.38 -5.49 -1.25
N CYS A 50 16.23 -4.88 -2.43
CA CYS A 50 16.38 -5.63 -3.69
C CYS A 50 17.74 -6.35 -3.76
N ASP A 51 18.83 -5.69 -3.37
CA ASP A 51 20.18 -6.27 -3.42
C ASP A 51 20.33 -7.50 -2.51
N GLU A 52 19.74 -7.46 -1.31
CA GLU A 52 19.73 -8.61 -0.39
C GLU A 52 18.89 -9.77 -0.92
N VAL A 53 17.75 -9.47 -1.57
CA VAL A 53 16.94 -10.49 -2.25
C VAL A 53 17.70 -11.10 -3.42
N PHE A 54 18.32 -10.28 -4.27
CA PHE A 54 19.13 -10.77 -5.40
C PHE A 54 20.25 -11.71 -4.95
N ALA A 55 20.88 -11.43 -3.82
CA ALA A 55 21.93 -12.29 -3.26
C ALA A 55 21.42 -13.65 -2.75
N LEU A 56 20.11 -13.81 -2.59
CA LEU A 56 19.46 -15.03 -2.09
C LEU A 56 18.54 -15.69 -3.14
N LEU A 57 18.37 -15.06 -4.30
CA LEU A 57 17.31 -15.39 -5.26
C LEU A 57 17.56 -16.74 -5.94
N ASP A 58 18.82 -17.10 -6.15
CA ASP A 58 19.26 -18.39 -6.66
C ASP A 58 18.87 -19.54 -5.72
N GLN A 59 19.19 -19.39 -4.43
CA GLN A 59 18.84 -20.35 -3.40
C GLN A 59 17.32 -20.48 -3.26
N PHE A 60 16.59 -19.36 -3.25
CA PHE A 60 15.13 -19.37 -3.19
C PHE A 60 14.53 -20.16 -4.37
N ALA A 61 14.98 -19.87 -5.60
CA ALA A 61 14.50 -20.53 -6.81
C ALA A 61 14.79 -22.03 -6.85
N GLU A 62 15.99 -22.45 -6.44
CA GLU A 62 16.32 -23.88 -6.34
C GLU A 62 15.44 -24.60 -5.32
N MET A 63 15.21 -24.01 -4.14
CA MET A 63 14.34 -24.59 -3.12
C MET A 63 12.88 -24.69 -3.62
N THR A 64 12.38 -23.65 -4.30
CA THR A 64 11.06 -23.70 -4.92
C THR A 64 10.99 -24.81 -5.97
N ALA A 65 12.00 -24.96 -6.83
CA ALA A 65 12.06 -26.01 -7.84
C ALA A 65 12.08 -27.42 -7.24
N ARG A 66 12.68 -27.59 -6.04
CA ARG A 66 12.65 -28.84 -5.26
C ARG A 66 11.30 -29.09 -4.55
N GLY A 67 10.37 -28.15 -4.59
CA GLY A 67 9.07 -28.25 -3.92
C GLY A 67 9.14 -28.02 -2.41
N GLU A 68 10.18 -27.35 -1.92
CA GLU A 68 10.29 -26.97 -0.52
C GLU A 68 9.31 -25.85 -0.16
N ASN A 69 8.93 -25.76 1.13
CA ASN A 69 8.04 -24.72 1.62
C ASN A 69 8.83 -23.41 1.82
N VAL A 70 9.12 -22.72 0.73
CA VAL A 70 9.90 -21.46 0.74
C VAL A 70 9.22 -20.35 1.52
N SER A 71 7.90 -20.39 1.68
CA SER A 71 7.14 -19.45 2.51
C SER A 71 7.49 -19.56 3.99
N GLU A 72 7.82 -20.77 4.47
CA GLU A 72 8.29 -20.98 5.84
C GLU A 72 9.79 -20.76 5.98
N LEU A 73 10.57 -21.14 4.96
CA LEU A 73 12.04 -21.12 5.03
C LEU A 73 12.64 -19.73 4.74
N MET A 74 12.01 -18.96 3.86
CA MET A 74 12.48 -17.65 3.41
C MET A 74 11.33 -16.64 3.27
N PRO A 75 10.54 -16.40 4.33
CA PRO A 75 9.33 -15.57 4.26
C PRO A 75 9.61 -14.14 3.79
N LEU A 76 10.76 -13.56 4.14
CA LEU A 76 11.12 -12.19 3.76
C LEU A 76 11.41 -12.06 2.26
N VAL A 77 11.99 -13.09 1.64
CA VAL A 77 12.22 -13.11 0.18
C VAL A 77 10.88 -13.23 -0.54
N GLU A 78 10.01 -14.15 -0.09
CA GLU A 78 8.68 -14.31 -0.68
C GLU A 78 7.87 -13.00 -0.61
N LEU A 79 7.83 -12.36 0.55
CA LEU A 79 7.14 -11.07 0.70
C LEU A 79 7.70 -10.01 -0.24
N HIS A 80 9.03 -9.90 -0.36
CA HIS A 80 9.62 -8.92 -1.25
C HIS A 80 9.20 -9.17 -2.71
N LEU A 81 9.15 -10.42 -3.16
CA LEU A 81 8.65 -10.76 -4.50
C LEU A 81 7.16 -10.39 -4.67
N GLU A 82 6.34 -10.39 -3.62
CA GLU A 82 4.95 -9.91 -3.67
C GLU A 82 4.79 -8.39 -3.82
N ILE A 83 5.84 -7.63 -3.46
CA ILE A 83 5.81 -6.17 -3.44
C ILE A 83 6.57 -5.60 -4.64
N CYS A 84 7.72 -6.19 -4.97
CA CYS A 84 8.65 -5.72 -5.98
C CYS A 84 8.46 -6.47 -7.30
N GLY A 85 7.94 -5.76 -8.31
CA GLY A 85 7.73 -6.32 -9.66
C GLY A 85 9.03 -6.72 -10.35
N ASP A 86 10.09 -5.92 -10.19
CA ASP A 86 11.37 -6.17 -10.85
C ASP A 86 12.02 -7.46 -10.32
N CYS A 87 12.08 -7.65 -8.99
CA CYS A 87 12.62 -8.88 -8.41
C CYS A 87 11.78 -10.12 -8.76
N ARG A 88 10.47 -9.95 -8.93
CA ARG A 88 9.57 -11.02 -9.38
C ARG A 88 9.86 -11.45 -10.81
N GLU A 89 10.07 -10.51 -11.73
CA GLU A 89 10.41 -10.82 -13.13
C GLU A 89 11.72 -11.61 -13.22
N GLU A 90 12.72 -11.23 -12.43
CA GLU A 90 14.02 -11.92 -12.38
C GLU A 90 13.87 -13.34 -11.80
N TYR A 91 13.07 -13.51 -10.75
CA TYR A 91 12.73 -14.83 -10.21
C TYR A 91 12.03 -15.72 -11.25
N GLU A 92 11.03 -15.20 -11.94
CA GLU A 92 10.27 -15.94 -12.97
C GLU A 92 11.18 -16.35 -14.14
N SER A 93 12.09 -15.45 -14.53
CA SER A 93 13.10 -15.72 -15.56
C SER A 93 14.04 -16.84 -15.14
N LEU A 94 14.52 -16.82 -13.90
CA LEU A 94 15.38 -17.86 -13.35
C LEU A 94 14.66 -19.21 -13.26
N MET A 95 13.42 -19.23 -12.76
CA MET A 95 12.59 -20.43 -12.69
C MET A 95 12.34 -21.04 -14.06
N ASN A 96 12.12 -20.21 -15.09
CA ASN A 96 11.95 -20.69 -16.45
C ASN A 96 13.18 -21.47 -16.95
N VAL A 97 14.39 -20.98 -16.66
CA VAL A 97 15.65 -21.67 -17.00
C VAL A 97 15.79 -22.98 -16.23
N ILE A 98 15.51 -22.97 -14.93
CA ILE A 98 15.61 -24.17 -14.07
C ILE A 98 14.64 -25.27 -14.53
N GLN A 99 13.43 -24.91 -14.92
CA GLN A 99 12.39 -25.87 -15.32
C GLN A 99 12.54 -26.36 -16.77
N HIS A 100 13.22 -25.58 -17.62
CA HIS A 100 13.42 -25.90 -19.04
C HIS A 100 14.91 -25.87 -19.41
N PRO A 101 15.72 -26.77 -18.83
CA PRO A 101 17.14 -26.87 -19.16
C PRO A 101 17.33 -27.33 -20.62
N ALA A 102 18.41 -26.87 -21.25
CA ALA A 102 18.75 -27.15 -22.65
C ALA A 102 19.07 -28.64 -22.93
#